data_AF-A0A661ZUZ6-F1
#
_entry.id   AF-A0A661ZUZ6-F1
#
_cell.length_a   1.000
_cell.length_b   1.000
_cell.length_c   1.000
_cell.angle_alpha   90.00
_cell.angle_beta   90.00
_cell.angle_gamma   90.00
#
_symmetry.space_group_name_H-M   'P 1'
#
loop_
_entity.id
_entity.type
_entity.pdbx_description
1 polymer ?
#
loop_
_entity_poly.entity_id
_entity_poly.type
_entity_poly.pdbx_seq_one_letter_code
_entity_poly.pdbx_strand_id
1 'polypeptide(L)'
;MRGNYEGVIAVRLGEGDRSETLSFLQTKWEEFNSEYPFDYFWMDEQFDTMFATERRTGQILLVFSFLSIFITCLGLLGLISYTTNQRTREIGIRKIMGASVEIVMRLLSREMFNLLGISALISIPAYFGVKAWLQKFAYHINFQVGVYFIVLALVVLTVLILAMLTVSYHSYRAATANPADSVRSE
;
A
#
# COMPACT_ATOMS: atom_id res chain seq x y z
N MET A 1 16.59 -21.87 33.92
CA MET A 1 15.33 -22.64 34.02
C MET A 1 15.62 -24.05 33.53
N ARG A 2 15.24 -25.06 34.32
CA ARG A 2 15.58 -26.47 34.13
C ARG A 2 14.92 -26.99 32.84
N GLY A 3 15.72 -27.63 31.98
CA GLY A 3 15.26 -28.23 30.73
C GLY A 3 14.29 -29.37 31.01
N ASN A 4 13.03 -29.17 30.61
CA ASN A 4 12.04 -30.22 30.50
C ASN A 4 12.06 -30.66 29.03
N TYR A 5 12.74 -31.76 28.72
CA TYR A 5 12.69 -32.38 27.41
C TYR A 5 11.45 -33.28 27.38
N GLU A 6 10.28 -32.68 27.25
CA GLU A 6 9.11 -33.44 26.77
C GLU A 6 9.43 -33.79 25.30
N GLY A 7 9.77 -35.05 25.08
CA GLY A 7 10.20 -35.55 23.78
C GLY A 7 9.04 -35.55 22.80
N VAL A 8 8.80 -34.43 22.12
CA VAL A 8 7.84 -34.35 21.04
C VAL A 8 8.41 -35.08 19.83
N ILE A 9 7.67 -36.08 19.33
CA ILE A 9 8.02 -36.79 18.09
C ILE A 9 7.34 -36.05 16.93
N ALA A 10 8.12 -35.47 16.03
CA ALA A 10 7.60 -34.87 14.81
C ALA A 10 7.41 -35.95 13.74
N VAL A 11 6.16 -36.18 13.35
CA VAL A 11 5.80 -37.13 12.28
C VAL A 11 5.29 -36.35 11.07
N ARG A 12 5.93 -36.52 9.91
CA ARG A 12 5.44 -35.95 8.66
C ARG A 12 4.46 -36.93 8.01
N LEU A 13 3.23 -36.48 7.82
CA LEU A 13 2.19 -37.23 7.11
C LEU A 13 2.39 -37.13 5.59
N GLY A 14 2.11 -38.22 4.87
CA GLY A 14 2.04 -38.24 3.40
C GLY A 14 0.69 -37.75 2.87
N GLU A 15 0.39 -37.99 1.59
CA GLU A 15 -0.88 -37.60 0.94
C GLU A 15 -2.10 -38.46 1.32
N GLY A 16 -1.99 -39.31 2.34
CA GLY A 16 -3.09 -40.19 2.81
C GLY A 16 -4.10 -39.48 3.72
N ASP A 17 -5.12 -40.22 4.15
CA ASP A 17 -6.14 -39.72 5.08
C ASP A 17 -5.52 -39.44 6.48
N ARG A 18 -5.69 -38.20 6.95
CA ARG A 18 -5.16 -37.73 8.24
C ARG A 18 -5.80 -38.47 9.41
N SER A 19 -7.09 -38.79 9.31
CA SER A 19 -7.81 -39.47 10.40
C SER A 19 -7.31 -40.91 10.57
N GLU A 20 -7.11 -41.63 9.46
CA GLU A 20 -6.66 -43.01 9.46
C GLU A 20 -5.23 -43.14 10.01
N THR A 21 -4.34 -42.21 9.62
CA THR A 21 -2.96 -42.21 10.11
C THR A 21 -2.88 -41.87 11.60
N LEU A 22 -3.77 -40.99 12.09
CA LEU A 22 -3.83 -40.61 13.51
C LEU A 22 -4.34 -41.76 14.37
N SER A 23 -5.36 -42.49 13.91
CA SER A 23 -5.83 -43.71 14.56
C SER A 23 -4.74 -44.78 14.62
N PHE A 24 -4.00 -44.98 13.53
CA PHE A 24 -2.86 -45.92 13.50
C PHE A 24 -1.77 -45.54 14.51
N LEU A 25 -1.39 -44.26 14.57
CA LEU A 25 -0.40 -43.75 15.51
C LEU A 25 -0.85 -43.90 16.96
N GLN A 26 -2.12 -43.60 17.25
CA GLN A 26 -2.70 -43.77 18.58
C GLN A 26 -2.65 -45.24 19.01
N THR A 27 -3.09 -46.18 18.16
CA THR A 27 -3.06 -47.62 18.48
C THR A 27 -1.63 -48.10 18.74
N LYS A 28 -0.67 -47.67 17.92
CA LYS A 28 0.75 -48.04 18.10
C LYS A 28 1.36 -47.43 19.36
N TRP A 29 0.95 -46.22 19.74
CA TRP A 29 1.39 -45.58 20.97
C TRP A 29 0.88 -46.30 22.21
N GLU A 30 -0.41 -46.64 22.24
CA GLU A 30 -1.04 -47.40 23.32
C GLU A 30 -0.43 -48.80 23.49
N GLU A 31 0.01 -49.44 22.40
CA GLU A 31 0.72 -50.73 22.43
C GLU A 31 2.13 -50.63 23.05
N PHE A 32 2.82 -49.51 22.83
CA PHE A 32 4.18 -49.30 23.34
C PHE A 32 4.22 -48.73 24.75
N ASN A 33 3.26 -47.88 25.13
CA ASN A 33 3.28 -47.17 26.41
C ASN A 33 1.86 -46.84 26.90
N SER A 34 1.30 -47.66 27.80
CA SER A 34 -0.03 -47.42 28.36
C SER A 34 -0.04 -46.45 29.54
N GLU A 35 1.12 -46.00 30.01
CA GLU A 35 1.24 -45.16 31.21
C GLU A 35 1.06 -43.67 30.88
N TYR A 36 1.22 -43.28 29.61
CA TYR A 36 1.09 -41.89 29.15
C TYR A 36 0.02 -41.73 28.07
N PRO A 37 -0.92 -40.77 28.21
CA PRO A 37 -1.95 -40.52 27.21
C PRO A 37 -1.32 -40.03 25.90
N PHE A 38 -1.92 -40.43 24.77
CA PHE A 38 -1.55 -39.93 23.45
C PHE A 38 -2.03 -38.49 23.30
N ASP A 39 -1.11 -37.54 23.46
CA ASP A 39 -1.36 -36.12 23.23
C ASP A 39 -0.71 -35.69 21.91
N TYR A 40 -1.44 -34.94 21.09
CA TYR A 40 -0.98 -34.51 19.78
C TYR A 40 -1.43 -33.08 19.52
N PHE A 41 -0.63 -32.36 18.75
CA PHE A 41 -0.98 -31.05 18.25
C PHE A 41 -0.60 -30.92 16.78
N TRP A 42 -1.45 -30.24 16.02
CA TRP A 42 -1.17 -29.95 14.63
C TRP A 42 -0.17 -28.80 14.54
N MET A 43 0.93 -29.05 13.84
CA MET A 43 1.94 -28.02 13.57
C MET A 43 1.33 -26.86 12.77
N ASP A 44 0.40 -27.14 11.86
CA ASP A 44 -0.29 -26.12 11.06
C ASP A 44 -1.14 -25.18 11.94
N GLU A 45 -1.88 -25.73 12.93
CA GLU A 45 -2.69 -24.92 13.85
C GLU A 45 -1.83 -24.06 14.78
N GLN A 46 -0.67 -24.58 15.22
CA GLN A 46 0.29 -23.79 15.98
C GLN A 46 0.90 -22.65 15.14
N PHE A 47 1.22 -22.91 13.87
CA PHE A 47 1.68 -21.85 12.98
C PHE A 47 0.59 -20.81 12.72
N ASP A 48 -0.65 -21.23 12.48
CA ASP A 48 -1.76 -20.30 12.23
C ASP A 48 -2.06 -19.42 13.45
N THR A 49 -1.99 -19.97 14.67
CA THR A 49 -2.15 -19.17 15.89
C THR A 49 -0.97 -18.21 16.12
N MET A 50 0.26 -18.64 15.84
CA MET A 50 1.44 -17.78 15.91
C MET A 50 1.37 -16.62 14.91
N PHE A 51 0.88 -16.84 13.68
CA PHE A 51 0.80 -15.81 12.64
C PHE A 51 -0.54 -15.03 12.61
N ALA A 52 -1.52 -15.41 13.43
CA ALA A 52 -2.84 -14.78 13.45
C ALA A 52 -2.77 -13.29 13.82
N THR A 53 -1.88 -12.94 14.75
CA THR A 53 -1.71 -11.57 15.22
C THR A 53 -1.10 -10.69 14.12
N GLU A 54 -0.08 -11.19 13.44
CA GLU A 54 0.63 -10.54 12.34
C GLU A 54 -0.31 -10.31 11.16
N ARG A 55 -1.14 -11.31 10.80
CA ARG A 55 -2.16 -11.17 9.76
C ARG A 55 -3.17 -10.08 10.12
N ARG A 56 -3.64 -10.03 11.36
CA ARG A 56 -4.56 -8.98 11.84
C ARG A 56 -3.92 -7.60 11.78
N THR A 57 -2.69 -7.45 12.27
CA THR A 57 -1.96 -6.18 12.18
C THR A 57 -1.75 -5.76 10.73
N GLY A 58 -1.39 -6.69 9.85
CA GLY A 58 -1.27 -6.45 8.41
C GLY A 58 -2.57 -5.98 7.77
N GLN A 59 -3.70 -6.58 8.13
CA GLN A 59 -5.03 -6.15 7.66
C GLN A 59 -5.37 -4.73 8.15
N ILE A 60 -5.12 -4.43 9.42
CA ILE A 60 -5.34 -3.09 9.98
C ILE A 60 -4.49 -2.06 9.23
N LEU A 61 -3.20 -2.33 9.04
CA LEU A 61 -2.29 -1.45 8.30
C LEU A 61 -2.73 -1.26 6.84
N LEU A 62 -3.26 -2.30 6.18
CA LEU A 62 -3.81 -2.19 4.82
C LEU A 62 -5.01 -1.25 4.78
N VAL A 63 -5.95 -1.38 5.72
CA VAL A 63 -7.12 -0.50 5.80
C VAL A 63 -6.71 0.95 6.04
N PHE A 64 -5.79 1.19 6.99
CA PHE A 64 -5.27 2.54 7.24
C PHE A 64 -4.50 3.12 6.06
N SER A 65 -3.70 2.30 5.36
CA SER A 65 -2.98 2.73 4.16
C SER A 65 -3.94 3.14 3.06
N PHE A 66 -4.99 2.34 2.81
CA PHE A 66 -6.03 2.67 1.85
C PHE A 66 -6.76 3.97 2.21
N LEU A 67 -7.16 4.12 3.48
CA LEU A 67 -7.84 5.33 3.94
C LEU A 67 -6.94 6.57 3.83
N SER A 68 -5.66 6.44 4.16
CA SER A 68 -4.67 7.51 4.05
C SER A 68 -4.51 7.97 2.60
N ILE A 69 -4.40 7.03 1.66
CA ILE A 69 -4.35 7.33 0.22
C ILE A 69 -5.63 8.04 -0.22
N PHE A 70 -6.80 7.53 0.19
CA PHE A 70 -8.09 8.11 -0.16
C PHE A 70 -8.24 9.57 0.30
N ILE A 71 -7.92 9.84 1.57
CA ILE A 71 -7.96 11.20 2.14
C ILE A 71 -6.95 12.11 1.45
N THR A 72 -5.75 11.61 1.16
CA THR A 72 -4.71 12.37 0.45
C THR A 72 -5.17 12.77 -0.97
N CYS A 73 -5.82 11.85 -1.69
CA CYS A 73 -6.40 12.16 -3.01
C CYS A 73 -7.48 13.25 -2.93
N LEU A 74 -8.36 13.20 -1.92
CA LEU A 74 -9.36 14.25 -1.70
C LEU A 74 -8.70 15.61 -1.40
N GLY A 75 -7.65 15.62 -0.58
CA GLY A 75 -6.89 16.83 -0.27
C GLY A 75 -6.22 17.42 -1.51
N LEU A 76 -5.59 16.58 -2.33
CA LEU A 76 -4.95 17.01 -3.58
C LEU A 76 -5.97 17.60 -4.57
N LEU A 77 -7.14 16.97 -4.72
CA LEU A 77 -8.22 17.49 -5.58
C LEU A 77 -8.76 18.83 -5.06
N GLY A 78 -8.95 18.97 -3.74
CA GLY A 78 -9.35 20.22 -3.11
C GLY A 78 -8.34 21.34 -3.36
N LEU A 79 -7.05 21.05 -3.19
CA LEU A 79 -5.96 21.99 -3.46
C LEU A 79 -5.94 22.42 -4.93
N ILE A 80 -6.00 21.47 -5.87
CA ILE A 80 -6.02 21.76 -7.31
C ILE A 80 -7.22 22.63 -7.68
N SER A 81 -8.42 22.31 -7.17
CA SER A 81 -9.64 23.08 -7.41
C SER A 81 -9.52 24.52 -6.89
N TYR A 82 -8.99 24.69 -5.68
CA TYR A 82 -8.75 26.00 -5.08
C TYR A 82 -7.73 26.82 -5.89
N THR A 83 -6.56 26.24 -6.21
CA THR A 83 -5.52 26.91 -6.99
C THR A 83 -6.01 27.26 -8.40
N THR A 84 -6.81 26.39 -9.02
CA THR A 84 -7.42 26.67 -10.32
C THR A 84 -8.33 27.89 -10.22
N ASN A 85 -9.29 27.90 -9.28
CA ASN A 85 -10.22 29.01 -9.10
C ASN A 85 -9.52 30.35 -8.78
N GLN A 86 -8.50 30.33 -7.92
CA GLN A 86 -7.76 31.54 -7.55
C GLN A 86 -7.01 32.12 -8.76
N ARG A 87 -6.48 31.26 -9.64
CA ARG A 87 -5.77 31.68 -10.86
C ARG A 87 -6.71 31.90 -12.06
N THR A 88 -7.94 31.39 -12.06
CA THR A 88 -8.94 31.62 -13.12
C THR A 88 -9.16 33.11 -13.39
N ARG A 89 -9.04 33.97 -12.36
CA ARG A 89 -9.18 35.44 -12.51
C ARG A 89 -8.05 36.06 -13.34
N GLU A 90 -6.80 35.68 -13.09
CA GLU A 90 -5.64 36.14 -13.89
C GLU A 90 -5.66 35.57 -15.31
N ILE A 91 -6.13 34.33 -15.45
CA ILE A 91 -6.27 33.62 -16.72
C ILE A 91 -7.38 34.24 -17.56
N GLY A 92 -8.51 34.57 -16.95
CA GLY A 92 -9.62 35.28 -17.59
C GLY A 92 -9.19 36.63 -18.14
N ILE A 93 -8.48 37.43 -17.34
CA ILE A 93 -7.95 38.74 -17.77
C ILE A 93 -6.95 38.57 -18.93
N ARG A 94 -6.03 37.60 -18.85
CA ARG A 94 -5.06 37.32 -19.93
C ARG A 94 -5.72 36.77 -21.20
N LYS A 95 -6.82 35.99 -21.09
CA LYS A 95 -7.59 35.44 -22.22
C LYS A 95 -8.31 36.54 -23.01
N ILE A 96 -8.87 37.53 -22.32
CA ILE A 96 -9.47 38.73 -22.96
C ILE A 96 -8.39 39.55 -23.70
N MET A 97 -7.15 39.52 -23.20
CA MET A 97 -5.97 40.10 -23.86
C MET A 97 -5.28 39.18 -24.91
N GLY A 98 -5.88 38.04 -25.26
CA GLY A 98 -5.39 37.16 -26.33
C GLY A 98 -4.33 36.12 -25.92
N ALA A 99 -4.09 35.90 -24.62
CA ALA A 99 -3.12 34.91 -24.15
C ALA A 99 -3.67 33.47 -24.21
N SER A 100 -2.82 32.54 -24.65
CA SER A 100 -3.11 31.11 -24.83
C SER A 100 -3.33 30.35 -23.50
N VAL A 101 -4.34 29.47 -23.50
CA VAL A 101 -4.65 28.49 -22.44
C VAL A 101 -3.46 27.56 -22.14
N GLU A 102 -2.52 27.38 -23.08
CA GLU A 102 -1.31 26.54 -22.89
C GLU A 102 -0.40 27.04 -21.78
N ILE A 103 -0.32 28.35 -21.53
CA ILE A 103 0.58 28.90 -20.50
C ILE A 103 0.13 28.45 -19.11
N VAL A 104 -1.19 28.36 -18.89
CA VAL A 104 -1.80 27.89 -17.66
C VAL A 104 -1.54 26.40 -17.47
N MET A 105 -1.80 25.62 -18.52
CA MET A 105 -1.56 24.19 -18.56
C MET A 105 -0.11 23.89 -18.16
N ARG A 106 0.84 24.61 -18.77
CA ARG A 106 2.28 24.43 -18.57
C ARG A 106 2.73 24.84 -17.17
N LEU A 107 2.17 25.90 -16.60
CA LEU A 107 2.49 26.34 -15.25
C LEU A 107 1.99 25.32 -14.21
N LEU A 108 0.74 24.87 -14.33
CA LEU A 108 0.15 23.90 -13.40
C LEU A 108 0.83 22.53 -13.49
N SER A 109 1.13 22.04 -14.69
CA SER A 109 1.87 20.80 -14.89
C SER A 109 3.28 20.86 -14.30
N ARG A 110 3.98 22.01 -14.41
CA ARG A 110 5.33 22.17 -13.86
C ARG A 110 5.33 22.20 -12.34
N GLU A 111 4.31 22.82 -11.73
CA GLU A 111 4.14 22.86 -10.28
C GLU A 111 3.91 21.44 -9.72
N MET A 112 3.06 20.64 -10.37
CA MET A 112 2.82 19.23 -10.01
C MET A 112 4.07 18.36 -10.21
N PHE A 113 4.83 18.57 -11.28
CA PHE A 113 6.07 17.83 -11.53
C PHE A 113 7.11 18.09 -10.44
N ASN A 114 7.26 19.34 -9.99
CA ASN A 114 8.18 19.69 -8.90
C ASN A 114 7.75 19.04 -7.58
N LEU A 115 6.45 19.10 -7.23
CA LEU A 115 5.95 18.43 -6.03
C LEU A 115 6.20 16.91 -6.08
N LEU A 116 5.88 16.25 -7.20
CA LEU A 116 6.10 14.81 -7.37
C LEU A 116 7.59 14.44 -7.30
N GLY A 117 8.46 15.26 -7.88
CA GLY A 117 9.91 15.06 -7.80
C GLY A 117 10.42 15.11 -6.35
N ILE A 118 9.96 16.08 -5.56
CA ILE A 118 10.30 16.20 -4.15
C ILE A 118 9.78 14.99 -3.35
N SER A 119 8.53 14.59 -3.58
CA SER A 119 7.94 13.41 -2.93
C SER A 119 8.72 12.12 -3.25
N ALA A 120 9.12 11.93 -4.51
CA ALA A 120 9.93 10.78 -4.92
C ALA A 120 11.29 10.76 -4.22
N LEU A 121 11.94 11.93 -4.09
CA LEU A 121 13.24 12.06 -3.46
C LEU A 121 13.17 11.76 -1.95
N ILE A 122 12.09 12.17 -1.29
CA ILE A 122 11.81 11.84 0.12
C ILE A 122 11.47 10.35 0.32
N SER A 123 10.96 9.67 -0.72
CA SER A 123 10.62 8.25 -0.63
C SER A 123 11.88 7.36 -0.60
N ILE A 124 12.96 7.75 -1.27
CA ILE A 124 14.24 7.00 -1.31
C ILE A 124 14.77 6.64 0.11
N PRO A 125 14.92 7.58 1.07
CA PRO A 125 15.39 7.23 2.41
C PRO A 125 14.44 6.30 3.16
N ALA A 126 13.13 6.29 2.85
CA ALA A 126 12.17 5.41 3.49
C ALA A 126 12.48 3.91 3.21
N TYR A 127 13.07 3.58 2.05
CA TYR A 127 13.55 2.23 1.76
C TYR A 127 14.54 1.72 2.82
N PHE A 128 15.51 2.54 3.20
CA PHE A 128 16.52 2.15 4.18
C PHE A 128 15.91 1.94 5.56
N GLY A 129 14.91 2.74 5.94
CA GLY A 129 14.17 2.57 7.18
C GLY A 129 13.41 1.24 7.22
N VAL A 130 12.68 0.92 6.15
CA VAL A 130 11.95 -0.36 6.02
C VAL A 130 12.92 -1.54 6.02
N LYS A 131 14.05 -1.44 5.30
CA LYS A 131 15.09 -2.46 5.27
C LYS A 131 15.70 -2.71 6.66
N ALA A 132 16.06 -1.65 7.38
CA ALA A 132 16.61 -1.76 8.73
C ALA A 132 15.60 -2.36 9.72
N TRP A 133 14.31 -2.09 9.55
CA TRP A 133 13.25 -2.71 10.33
C TRP A 133 13.10 -4.20 10.02
N LEU A 134 13.10 -4.59 8.73
CA LEU A 134 13.04 -5.99 8.28
C LEU A 134 14.21 -6.83 8.79
N GLN A 135 15.41 -6.24 8.93
CA GLN A 135 16.58 -6.93 9.46
C GLN A 135 16.46 -7.36 10.93
N LYS A 136 15.47 -6.84 11.68
CA LYS A 136 15.22 -7.26 13.08
C LYS A 136 14.52 -8.62 13.18
N PHE A 137 14.03 -9.17 12.07
CA PHE A 137 13.31 -10.44 12.05
C PHE A 137 14.24 -11.59 11.63
N ALA A 138 14.19 -12.71 12.35
CA ALA A 138 15.03 -13.89 12.08
C ALA A 138 14.74 -14.54 10.71
N TYR A 139 13.49 -14.45 10.25
CA TYR A 139 13.08 -14.84 8.90
C TYR A 139 12.67 -13.57 8.15
N HIS A 140 13.57 -13.05 7.32
CA HIS A 140 13.35 -11.82 6.57
C HIS A 140 13.39 -12.09 5.07
N ILE A 141 12.51 -11.43 4.32
CA ILE A 141 12.55 -11.44 2.87
C ILE A 141 13.71 -10.54 2.44
N ASN A 142 14.61 -11.05 1.59
CA ASN A 142 15.66 -10.23 0.99
C ASN A 142 15.01 -9.22 0.03
N PHE A 143 14.80 -7.99 0.51
CA PHE A 143 14.18 -6.93 -0.26
C PHE A 143 15.15 -6.41 -1.32
N GLN A 144 15.08 -6.98 -2.53
CA GLN A 144 15.92 -6.57 -3.63
C GLN A 144 15.68 -5.10 -3.96
N VAL A 145 16.77 -4.33 -3.98
CA VAL A 145 16.77 -2.89 -4.28
C VAL A 145 16.07 -2.61 -5.61
N GLY A 146 16.26 -3.48 -6.62
CA GLY A 146 15.66 -3.34 -7.93
C GLY A 146 14.12 -3.35 -7.91
N VAL A 147 13.50 -4.25 -7.13
CA VAL A 147 12.03 -4.34 -7.04
C VAL A 147 11.45 -3.06 -6.42
N TYR A 148 12.10 -2.51 -5.39
CA TYR A 148 11.66 -1.27 -4.76
C TYR A 148 11.66 -0.09 -5.75
N PHE A 149 12.74 0.11 -6.49
CA PHE A 149 12.80 1.19 -7.48
C PHE A 149 11.81 1.01 -8.64
N ILE A 150 11.54 -0.22 -9.07
CA ILE A 150 10.52 -0.50 -10.10
C ILE A 150 9.14 -0.12 -9.59
N VAL A 151 8.77 -0.53 -8.37
CA VAL A 151 7.47 -0.18 -7.77
C VAL A 151 7.35 1.33 -7.57
N LEU A 152 8.39 1.98 -7.06
CA LEU A 152 8.43 3.44 -6.89
C LEU A 152 8.24 4.17 -8.23
N ALA A 153 8.95 3.74 -9.28
CA ALA A 153 8.81 4.30 -10.61
C ALA A 153 7.39 4.13 -11.16
N LEU A 154 6.78 2.95 -10.98
CA LEU A 154 5.41 2.67 -11.40
C LEU A 154 4.42 3.58 -10.66
N VAL A 155 4.55 3.73 -9.34
CA VAL A 155 3.67 4.61 -8.53
C VAL A 155 3.83 6.08 -8.92
N VAL A 156 5.06 6.58 -9.11
CA VAL A 156 5.26 7.96 -9.56
C VAL A 156 4.65 8.18 -10.94
N LEU A 157 4.79 7.21 -11.85
CA LEU A 157 4.24 7.27 -13.19
C LEU A 157 2.71 7.26 -13.18
N THR A 158 2.07 6.42 -12.38
CA THR A 158 0.60 6.39 -12.28
C THR A 158 0.04 7.69 -11.69
N VAL A 159 0.66 8.23 -10.64
CA VAL A 159 0.23 9.53 -10.06
C VAL A 159 0.43 10.66 -11.06
N LEU A 160 1.53 10.66 -11.81
CA LEU A 160 1.80 11.67 -12.84
C LEU A 160 0.77 11.62 -13.97
N ILE A 161 0.40 10.42 -14.44
CA ILE A 161 -0.68 10.24 -15.43
C ILE A 161 -2.01 10.75 -14.87
N LEU A 162 -2.38 10.37 -13.64
CA LEU A 162 -3.61 10.83 -13.01
C LEU A 162 -3.64 12.36 -12.84
N ALA A 163 -2.54 12.96 -12.43
CA ALA A 163 -2.42 14.41 -12.30
C ALA A 163 -2.57 15.11 -13.66
N MET A 164 -1.91 14.62 -14.71
CA MET A 164 -2.06 15.16 -16.07
C MET A 164 -3.49 15.04 -16.59
N LEU A 165 -4.15 13.90 -16.40
CA LEU A 165 -5.54 13.70 -16.80
C LEU A 165 -6.48 14.65 -16.04
N THR A 166 -6.31 14.76 -14.73
CA THR A 166 -7.13 15.63 -13.87
C THR A 166 -6.97 17.10 -14.25
N VAL A 167 -5.72 17.58 -14.39
CA VAL A 167 -5.44 18.96 -14.81
C VAL A 167 -5.97 19.23 -16.22
N SER A 168 -5.83 18.28 -17.14
CA SER A 168 -6.35 18.42 -18.50
C SER A 168 -7.86 18.54 -18.52
N TYR A 169 -8.55 17.69 -17.75
CA TYR A 169 -10.00 17.72 -17.63
C TYR A 169 -10.50 19.02 -16.99
N HIS A 170 -9.91 19.46 -15.89
CA HIS A 170 -10.29 20.71 -15.22
C HIS A 170 -9.98 21.95 -16.05
N SER A 171 -8.83 21.98 -16.73
CA SER A 171 -8.44 23.10 -17.59
C SER A 171 -9.31 23.17 -18.85
N TYR A 172 -9.66 22.02 -19.45
CA TYR A 172 -10.60 21.98 -20.57
C TYR A 172 -11.97 22.50 -20.13
N ARG A 173 -12.50 22.00 -19.01
CA ARG A 173 -13.80 22.43 -18.47
C ARG A 173 -13.80 23.93 -18.11
N ALA A 174 -12.72 24.45 -17.53
CA ALA A 174 -12.57 25.87 -17.22
C ALA A 174 -12.43 26.73 -18.50
N ALA A 175 -11.79 26.20 -19.54
CA ALA A 175 -11.65 26.90 -20.82
C ALA A 175 -12.95 26.95 -21.63
N THR A 176 -13.82 25.93 -21.50
CA THR A 176 -15.15 25.85 -22.13
C THR A 176 -16.27 26.49 -21.29
N ALA A 177 -16.00 26.83 -20.03
CA ALA A 177 -16.94 27.58 -19.20
C ALA A 177 -17.16 28.97 -19.83
N ASN A 178 -18.43 29.31 -20.08
CA ASN A 178 -18.80 30.51 -20.80
C ASN A 178 -18.47 31.74 -19.92
N PRO A 179 -17.59 32.66 -20.37
CA PRO A 179 -17.15 33.80 -19.55
C PRO A 179 -18.28 34.78 -19.18
N ALA A 180 -19.45 34.66 -19.80
CA ALA A 180 -20.65 35.43 -19.47
C ALA A 180 -21.26 35.06 -18.10
N ASP A 181 -21.07 33.84 -17.61
CA ASP A 181 -21.61 33.42 -16.31
C ASP A 181 -20.75 33.89 -15.13
N SER A 182 -19.44 34.11 -15.33
CA SER A 182 -18.55 34.60 -14.26
C SER A 182 -18.68 36.09 -13.95
N VAL A 183 -19.36 36.85 -14.81
CA VAL A 183 -19.60 38.31 -14.64
C VAL A 183 -21.04 38.61 -14.21
N ARG A 184 -21.96 37.64 -14.35
CA ARG A 184 -23.38 37.79 -14.00
C ARG A 184 -23.75 37.17 -12.64
N SER A 185 -22.80 36.51 -11.97
CA SER A 185 -22.96 36.01 -10.60
C SER A 185 -22.62 37.05 -9.52
N GLU A 186 -22.77 38.34 -9.84
CA GLU A 186 -22.90 39.43 -8.87
C GLU A 186 -24.36 39.89 -8.86
#